data_AF-A0A1M5WN94-F1
#
_entry.id   AF-A0A1M5WN94-F1
#
_cell.length_a   1.000
_cell.length_b   1.000
_cell.length_c   1.000
_cell.angle_alpha   90.00
_cell.angle_beta   90.00
_cell.angle_gamma   90.00
#
_symmetry.space_group_name_H-M   'P 1'
#
loop_
_entity.id
_entity.type
_entity.pdbx_description
1 polymer ?
#
loop_
_entity_poly.entity_id
_entity_poly.type
_entity_poly.pdbx_seq_one_letter_code
_entity_poly.pdbx_strand_id
1 'polypeptide(L)' 'MFAGQLIFKQVMEFMPLPTFRRCVAKYQGERRVRRFSCLDQFLCMAFAQITYRESLRDIEACLR' A
#
# COMPACT_ATOMS: atom_id res chain seq x y z
N MET A 1 6.38 -4.14 -24.67
CA MET A 1 6.75 -3.39 -23.45
C MET A 1 5.57 -2.50 -23.11
N PHE A 2 4.99 -2.56 -21.90
CA PHE A 2 3.85 -1.70 -21.57
C PHE A 2 4.30 -0.24 -21.63
N ALA A 3 3.75 0.54 -22.56
CA ALA A 3 4.18 1.91 -22.86
C ALA A 3 3.64 2.95 -21.86
N GLY A 4 3.19 2.53 -20.68
CA GLY A 4 2.47 3.38 -19.74
C GLY A 4 2.58 2.94 -18.28
N GLN A 5 2.00 3.75 -17.41
CA GLN A 5 1.95 3.52 -15.97
C GLN A 5 1.16 2.25 -15.63
N LEU A 6 1.67 1.44 -14.69
CA LEU A 6 0.96 0.25 -14.20
C LEU A 6 -0.43 0.60 -13.68
N ILE A 7 -1.43 -0.26 -13.95
CA ILE A 7 -2.82 -0.07 -13.51
C ILE A 7 -2.89 0.19 -12.01
N PHE A 8 -2.14 -0.57 -11.20
CA PHE A 8 -2.10 -0.37 -9.75
C PHE A 8 -1.69 1.06 -9.36
N LYS A 9 -0.68 1.63 -10.03
CA LYS A 9 -0.24 3.01 -9.75
C LYS A 9 -1.32 4.02 -10.16
N GLN A 10 -2.04 3.81 -11.26
CA GLN A 10 -3.18 4.65 -11.66
C GLN A 10 -4.32 4.59 -10.62
N VAL A 11 -4.65 3.41 -10.11
CA VAL A 11 -5.69 3.27 -9.06
C VAL A 11 -5.26 3.97 -7.77
N MET A 12 -3.98 3.89 -7.40
CA MET A 12 -3.46 4.57 -6.21
C MET A 12 -3.42 6.09 -6.33
N GLU A 13 -3.53 6.68 -7.53
CA GLU A 13 -3.65 8.14 -7.70
C GLU A 13 -4.97 8.70 -7.16
N PHE A 14 -6.02 7.87 -7.08
CA PHE A 14 -7.29 8.26 -6.47
C PHE A 14 -7.26 8.26 -4.93
N MET A 15 -6.20 7.75 -4.33
CA MET A 15 -6.03 7.77 -2.87
C MET A 15 -5.80 9.21 -2.40
N PRO A 16 -6.49 9.68 -1.35
CA PRO A 16 -6.25 11.00 -0.76
C PRO A 16 -4.96 11.00 0.09
N LEU A 17 -3.80 10.93 -0.58
CA LEU A 17 -2.48 10.84 0.04
C LEU A 17 -2.19 11.94 1.08
N PRO A 18 -2.59 13.22 0.88
CA PRO A 18 -2.41 14.24 1.91
C PRO A 18 -3.17 13.91 3.20
N THR A 19 -4.39 13.39 3.10
CA THR A 19 -5.19 12.97 4.25
C THR A 19 -4.56 11.76 4.94
N PHE A 20 -4.11 10.77 4.17
CA PHE A 20 -3.40 9.61 4.71
C PHE A 20 -2.17 10.03 5.53
N ARG A 21 -1.32 10.90 4.96
CA ARG A 21 -0.12 11.41 5.65
C ARG A 21 -0.46 12.17 6.94
N ARG A 22 -1.53 12.99 6.94
CA ARG A 22 -2.02 13.65 8.15
C ARG A 22 -2.42 12.64 9.23
N CYS A 23 -3.09 11.55 8.86
CA CYS A 23 -3.44 10.49 9.80
C CYS A 23 -2.20 9.80 10.36
N VAL A 24 -1.25 9.39 9.51
CA VAL A 24 0.00 8.77 9.94
C VAL A 24 0.75 9.66 10.93
N ALA A 25 0.87 10.96 10.65
CA ALA A 25 1.50 11.92 11.56
C ALA A 25 0.72 12.07 12.88
N LYS A 26 -0.61 12.25 12.82
CA LYS A 26 -1.48 12.41 13.99
C LYS A 26 -1.37 11.24 14.96
N TYR A 27 -1.30 10.02 14.45
CA TYR A 27 -1.27 8.79 15.26
C TYR A 27 0.14 8.24 15.48
N GLN A 28 1.19 8.97 15.07
CA GLN A 28 2.58 8.51 15.13
C GLN A 28 2.76 7.12 14.49
N GLY A 29 2.12 6.87 13.34
CA GLY A 29 2.10 5.56 12.69
C GLY A 29 3.48 5.01 12.33
N GLU A 30 4.44 5.90 12.07
CA GLU A 30 5.83 5.52 11.78
C GLU A 30 6.70 5.29 13.03
N ARG A 31 6.12 5.32 14.24
CA ARG A 31 6.88 5.13 15.48
C ARG A 31 7.47 3.72 15.53
N ARG A 32 8.81 3.64 15.59
CA ARG A 32 9.62 2.40 15.58
C ARG A 32 9.60 1.61 14.27
N VAL A 33 9.08 2.18 13.18
CA VAL A 33 9.20 1.57 11.86
C VAL A 33 10.67 1.57 11.43
N ARG A 34 11.12 0.46 10.83
CA ARG A 34 12.49 0.30 10.32
C ARG A 34 12.58 0.25 8.79
N ARG A 35 11.72 -0.54 8.14
CA ARG A 35 11.81 -0.84 6.70
C ARG A 35 10.45 -0.95 5.98
N PHE A 36 9.34 -0.89 6.71
CA PHE A 36 8.00 -1.10 6.17
C PHE A 36 7.10 0.01 6.67
N SER A 37 7.02 1.10 5.90
CA SER A 37 6.26 2.29 6.26
C SER A 37 4.76 2.01 6.28
N CYS A 38 3.99 2.89 6.91
CA CYS A 38 2.54 2.84 6.82
C CYS A 38 2.06 2.91 5.37
N LEU A 39 2.78 3.65 4.50
CA LEU A 39 2.47 3.71 3.08
C LEU A 39 2.72 2.36 2.38
N ASP A 40 3.85 1.71 2.67
CA ASP A 40 4.14 0.38 2.13
C ASP A 40 3.07 -0.63 2.55
N GLN A 41 2.70 -0.60 3.84
CA GLN A 41 1.61 -1.43 4.38
C GLN A 41 0.29 -1.16 3.67
N PHE A 42 -0.07 0.11 3.48
CA PHE A 42 -1.29 0.48 2.78
C PHE A 42 -1.29 -0.06 1.35
N LEU A 43 -0.19 0.11 0.61
CA LEU A 43 -0.08 -0.35 -0.78
C LEU A 43 -0.16 -1.89 -0.87
N CYS A 44 0.52 -2.62 0.01
CA CYS A 44 0.42 -4.08 0.09
C CYS A 44 -1.01 -4.55 0.36
N MET A 45 -1.70 -3.90 1.31
CA MET A 45 -3.09 -4.26 1.63
C MET A 45 -4.06 -3.88 0.51
N ALA A 46 -3.87 -2.73 -0.15
CA ALA A 46 -4.69 -2.34 -1.30
C ALA A 46 -4.53 -3.32 -2.47
N PHE A 47 -3.28 -3.73 -2.77
CA PHE A 47 -3.00 -4.77 -3.76
C PHE A 47 -3.67 -6.10 -3.40
N ALA A 48 -3.58 -6.50 -2.13
CA ALA A 48 -4.21 -7.72 -1.63
C ALA A 48 -5.73 -7.73 -1.83
N GLN A 49 -6.39 -6.62 -1.51
CA GLN A 49 -7.85 -6.49 -1.68
C GLN A 49 -8.26 -6.57 -3.16
N ILE A 50 -7.54 -5.87 -4.05
CA ILE A 50 -7.84 -5.85 -5.49
C ILE A 50 -7.58 -7.22 -6.14
N THR A 51 -6.62 -7.98 -5.61
CA THR A 51 -6.25 -9.30 -6.12
C THR A 51 -6.90 -10.46 -5.35
N TYR A 52 -7.88 -10.17 -4.49
CA TYR A 52 -8.66 -11.16 -3.73
C TYR A 52 -7.78 -12.10 -2.87
N ARG A 53 -6.75 -11.57 -2.20
CA ARG A 53 -5.96 -12.35 -1.23
C ARG A 53 -6.69 -12.44 0.10
N GLU A 54 -6.81 -13.65 0.63
CA GLU A 54 -7.59 -13.94 1.85
C GLU A 54 -6.73 -14.00 3.11
N SER A 55 -5.40 -14.14 2.99
CA SER A 55 -4.50 -14.21 4.13
C SER A 55 -3.19 -13.45 3.92
N LEU A 56 -2.53 -13.07 5.02
CA LEU A 56 -1.19 -12.45 4.98
C LEU A 56 -0.16 -13.34 4.28
N ARG A 57 -0.30 -14.66 4.39
CA ARG A 57 0.57 -15.62 3.70
C ARG A 57 0.38 -15.54 2.19
N ASP A 58 -0.86 -15.44 1.72
CA ASP A 58 -1.15 -15.32 0.28
C ASP A 58 -0.65 -13.98 -0.27
N ILE A 59 -0.71 -12.93 0.54
CA ILE A 59 -0.14 -11.61 0.20
C ILE A 59 1.38 -11.71 0.05
N GLU A 60 2.06 -12.31 1.03
CA GLU A 60 3.52 -12.50 0.98
C GLU A 60 3.94 -13.34 -0.23
N ALA A 61 3.21 -14.43 -0.51
CA ALA A 61 3.50 -15.31 -1.64
C ALA A 61 3.35 -14.61 -3.00
N CYS A 62 2.45 -13.64 -3.12
CA CYS A 62 2.22 -12.89 -4.35
C CYS A 62 3.14 -11.67 -4.54
N LEU A 63 3.81 -11.20 -3.48
CA LEU A 63 4.67 -10.00 -3.51
C LEU A 63 6.18 -10.31 -3.44
N ARG A 64 6.55 -11.59 -3.31
CA ARG A 64 7.92 -12.08 -3.48
C ARG A 64 8.27 -12.25 -4.95
#